data_AF-A0A251XKW3-F1
#
_entry.id   AF-A0A251XKW3-F1
#
_cell.length_a   1.000
_cell.length_b   1.000
_cell.length_c   1.000
_cell.angle_alpha   90.00
_cell.angle_beta   90.00
_cell.angle_gamma   90.00
#
_symmetry.space_group_name_H-M   'P 1'
#
loop_
_entity.id
_entity.type
_entity.pdbx_description
1 polymer ?
#
loop_
_entity_poly.entity_id
_entity_poly.type
_entity_poly.pdbx_seq_one_letter_code
_entity_poly.pdbx_strand_id
1 'polypeptide(L)'
;MAAAAIGNASRRSAAEAQAAERWRELQPVRLVISDRRLLCQVGGRWLAFWYAGMTAVYPEVREWALVCQFPDVEPLRLRGVDAPIAAVITVLGTQGLDALRDHPSLQPLGATGS
;
A
#
# COMPACT_ATOMS: atom_id res chain seq x y z
N MET A 1 3.90 -18.53 -17.62
CA MET A 1 3.69 -17.78 -16.37
C MET A 1 4.04 -16.29 -16.56
N ALA A 2 3.40 -15.57 -17.50
CA ALA A 2 3.67 -14.15 -17.77
C ALA A 2 2.43 -13.23 -17.61
N ALA A 3 1.25 -13.81 -17.35
CA ALA A 3 -0.02 -13.08 -17.33
C ALA A 3 -0.24 -12.25 -16.04
N ALA A 4 0.31 -12.67 -14.89
CA ALA A 4 0.10 -11.98 -13.62
C ALA A 4 0.85 -10.64 -13.51
N ALA A 5 2.07 -10.56 -14.06
CA ALA A 5 2.90 -9.35 -14.04
C ALA A 5 2.29 -8.21 -14.88
N ILE A 6 1.74 -8.55 -16.06
CA ILE A 6 1.10 -7.58 -16.97
C ILE A 6 -0.25 -7.10 -16.40
N GLY A 7 -1.00 -7.98 -15.73
CA GLY A 7 -2.23 -7.61 -15.04
C GLY A 7 -2.02 -6.66 -13.87
N ASN A 8 -0.95 -6.84 -13.08
CA ASN A 8 -0.63 -5.93 -11.98
C ASN A 8 -0.13 -4.57 -12.49
N ALA A 9 0.73 -4.56 -13.51
CA ALA A 9 1.25 -3.33 -14.11
C ALA A 9 0.15 -2.47 -14.76
N SER A 10 -0.82 -3.09 -15.44
CA SER A 10 -1.96 -2.36 -16.03
C SER A 10 -2.93 -1.82 -14.99
N ARG A 11 -3.26 -2.60 -13.95
CA ARG A 11 -4.07 -2.11 -12.80
C ARG A 11 -3.36 -1.00 -12.04
N ARG A 12 -2.04 -1.10 -11.87
CA ARG A 12 -1.18 -0.04 -11.33
C ARG A 12 -1.24 1.21 -12.19
N SER A 13 -1.02 1.10 -13.50
CA SER A 13 -1.02 2.27 -14.41
C SER A 13 -2.38 2.97 -14.41
N ALA A 14 -3.48 2.21 -14.38
CA ALA A 14 -4.82 2.77 -14.23
C ALA A 14 -5.05 3.41 -12.86
N ALA A 15 -4.51 2.82 -11.79
CA ALA A 15 -4.57 3.37 -10.44
C ALA A 15 -3.73 4.64 -10.29
N GLU A 16 -2.51 4.67 -10.84
CA GLU A 16 -1.63 5.83 -10.91
C GLU A 16 -2.26 6.95 -11.72
N ALA A 17 -2.88 6.65 -12.88
CA ALA A 17 -3.57 7.64 -13.70
C ALA A 17 -4.78 8.27 -12.97
N GLN A 18 -5.63 7.45 -12.33
CA GLN A 18 -6.79 7.94 -11.57
C GLN A 18 -6.42 8.68 -10.28
N ALA A 19 -5.23 8.40 -9.73
CA ALA A 19 -4.76 8.98 -8.50
C ALA A 19 -3.86 10.22 -8.73
N ALA A 20 -3.15 10.30 -9.85
CA ALA A 20 -2.37 11.47 -10.27
C ALA A 20 -3.23 12.74 -10.35
N GLU A 21 -4.51 12.60 -10.65
CA GLU A 21 -5.47 13.71 -10.68
C GLU A 21 -5.85 14.21 -9.27
N ARG A 22 -5.50 13.49 -8.20
CA ARG A 22 -6.00 13.71 -6.82
C ARG A 22 -4.92 13.78 -5.74
N TRP A 23 -3.63 13.73 -6.08
CA TRP A 23 -2.56 13.73 -5.08
C TRP A 23 -2.24 15.13 -4.57
N ARG A 24 -2.35 15.31 -3.25
CA ARG A 24 -1.79 16.47 -2.53
C ARG A 24 -0.27 16.35 -2.49
N GLU A 25 0.44 17.46 -2.28
CA GLU A 25 1.89 17.45 -2.07
C GLU A 25 2.31 16.44 -1.00
N LEU A 26 3.42 15.73 -1.23
CA LEU A 26 4.00 14.79 -0.26
C LEU A 26 4.38 15.55 1.01
N GLN A 27 3.74 15.20 2.13
CA GLN A 27 4.02 15.77 3.45
C GLN A 27 4.62 14.71 4.37
N PRO A 28 5.59 15.07 5.23
CA PRO A 28 6.05 14.15 6.27
C PRO A 28 4.92 13.90 7.26
N VAL A 29 4.70 12.62 7.59
CA VAL A 29 3.63 12.19 8.49
C VAL A 29 4.17 11.25 9.56
N ARG A 30 3.55 11.26 10.73
CA ARG A 30 3.75 10.18 11.71
C ARG A 30 2.81 9.04 11.35
N LEU A 31 3.37 7.87 11.08
CA LEU A 31 2.62 6.65 10.78
C LEU A 31 2.55 5.76 12.03
N VAL A 32 1.35 5.27 12.34
CA VAL A 32 1.14 4.19 13.31
C VAL A 32 0.40 3.07 12.59
N ILE A 33 0.92 1.85 12.72
CA ILE A 33 0.36 0.66 12.11
C ILE A 33 -0.26 -0.19 13.22
N SER A 34 -1.48 -0.68 13.00
CA SER A 34 -2.20 -1.56 13.92
C SER A 34 -2.72 -2.79 13.18
N ASP A 35 -3.35 -3.72 13.91
CA ASP A 35 -3.98 -4.92 13.36
C ASP A 35 -5.22 -4.62 12.48
N ARG A 36 -5.83 -3.43 12.59
CA ARG A 36 -7.08 -3.07 11.89
C ARG A 36 -7.00 -1.87 10.95
N ARG A 37 -5.99 -1.02 11.12
CA ARG A 37 -5.89 0.26 10.41
C ARG A 37 -4.48 0.85 10.38
N LEU A 38 -4.26 1.71 9.40
CA LEU A 38 -3.17 2.68 9.39
C LEU A 38 -3.66 4.01 9.96
N LEU A 39 -2.83 4.65 10.78
CA LEU A 39 -3.09 5.97 11.34
C LEU A 39 -1.99 6.92 10.88
N CYS A 40 -2.37 8.01 10.24
CA CYS A 40 -1.44 9.05 9.80
C CYS A 40 -1.75 10.36 10.52
N GLN A 41 -0.73 10.99 11.12
CA GLN A 41 -0.85 12.33 11.65
C GLN A 41 -0.49 13.35 10.56
N VAL A 42 -1.48 14.12 10.11
CA VAL A 42 -1.34 15.13 9.06
C VAL A 42 -1.87 16.46 9.59
N GLY A 43 -1.05 17.51 9.57
CA GLY A 43 -1.47 18.85 10.02
C GLY A 43 -2.06 18.89 11.44
N GLY A 44 -1.52 18.08 12.36
CA GLY A 44 -2.00 18.00 13.75
C GLY A 44 -3.27 17.16 13.96
N ARG A 45 -3.85 16.58 12.89
CA ARG A 45 -5.03 15.71 12.95
C ARG A 45 -4.65 14.26 12.65
N TRP A 46 -5.32 13.32 13.31
CA TRP A 46 -5.19 11.89 13.01
C TRP A 46 -6.20 11.48 11.95
N LEU A 47 -5.70 10.91 10.86
CA LEU A 47 -6.49 10.26 9.83
C LEU A 47 -6.40 8.74 10.02
N ALA A 48 -7.54 8.06 9.95
CA ALA A 48 -7.64 6.62 10.14
C ALA A 48 -8.06 5.94 8.83
N PHE A 49 -7.23 5.01 8.38
CA PHE A 49 -7.42 4.24 7.16
C PHE A 49 -7.64 2.78 7.53
N TRP A 50 -8.91 2.37 7.55
CA TRP A 50 -9.33 1.04 7.97
C TRP A 50 -9.09 0.01 6.87
N TYR A 51 -8.53 -1.14 7.22
CA TYR A 51 -8.32 -2.24 6.27
C TYR A 51 -9.63 -2.72 5.64
N ALA A 52 -10.70 -2.79 6.43
CA ALA A 52 -12.02 -3.19 5.95
C ALA A 52 -12.63 -2.28 4.87
N GLY A 53 -12.15 -1.03 4.76
CA GLY A 53 -12.62 -0.07 3.75
C GLY A 53 -11.73 0.01 2.51
N MET A 54 -10.62 -0.73 2.46
CA MET A 54 -9.69 -0.69 1.33
C MET A 54 -10.24 -1.54 0.18
N THR A 55 -10.35 -0.94 -1.00
CA THR A 55 -10.81 -1.63 -2.23
C THR A 55 -9.65 -2.15 -3.07
N ALA A 56 -8.47 -1.52 -2.96
CA ALA A 56 -7.25 -1.97 -3.60
C ALA A 56 -6.02 -1.61 -2.76
N VAL A 57 -5.02 -2.49 -2.79
CA VAL A 57 -3.74 -2.31 -2.10
C VAL A 57 -2.63 -2.63 -3.10
N TYR A 58 -1.75 -1.67 -3.35
CA TYR A 58 -0.61 -1.78 -4.26
C TYR A 58 0.68 -1.59 -3.46
N PRO A 59 1.30 -2.68 -2.98
CA PRO A 59 2.62 -2.61 -2.38
C PRO A 59 3.68 -2.47 -3.47
N GLU A 60 4.57 -1.49 -3.30
CA GLU A 60 5.66 -1.15 -4.22
C GLU A 60 6.98 -1.07 -3.44
N VAL A 61 7.38 -2.18 -2.83
CA VAL A 61 8.48 -2.19 -1.83
C VAL A 61 9.83 -1.78 -2.41
N ARG A 62 10.08 -2.09 -3.70
CA ARG A 62 11.30 -1.65 -4.42
C ARG A 62 11.37 -0.14 -4.54
N GLU A 63 10.19 0.50 -4.63
CA GLU A 63 10.03 1.94 -4.83
C GLU A 63 9.75 2.65 -3.50
N TRP A 64 9.87 1.90 -2.38
CA TRP A 64 9.65 2.39 -1.03
C TRP A 64 8.28 3.05 -0.89
N ALA A 65 7.26 2.44 -1.50
CA ALA A 65 5.92 2.99 -1.56
C ALA A 65 4.82 1.97 -1.28
N LEU A 66 3.70 2.47 -0.76
CA LEU A 66 2.43 1.77 -0.60
C LEU A 66 1.31 2.68 -1.08
N VAL A 67 0.44 2.17 -1.94
CA VAL A 67 -0.78 2.88 -2.37
C VAL A 67 -2.00 2.06 -1.95
N CYS A 68 -2.94 2.71 -1.25
CA CYS A 68 -4.22 2.13 -0.89
C CYS A 68 -5.35 2.96 -1.48
N GLN A 69 -6.38 2.30 -1.99
CA GLN A 69 -7.58 2.92 -2.53
C GLN A 69 -8.80 2.61 -1.67
N PHE A 70 -9.75 3.54 -1.72
CA PHE A 70 -11.01 3.51 -0.99
C PHE A 70 -12.12 3.95 -1.94
N PRO A 71 -13.39 3.59 -1.69
CA PRO A 71 -14.49 3.97 -2.57
C PRO A 71 -14.80 5.47 -2.53
N ASP A 72 -14.82 6.05 -1.32
CA ASP A 72 -15.40 7.39 -1.09
C ASP A 72 -14.41 8.39 -0.46
N VAL A 73 -13.14 8.01 -0.26
CA VAL A 73 -12.11 8.89 0.31
C VAL A 73 -10.86 8.91 -0.55
N GLU A 74 -10.03 9.94 -0.37
CA GLU A 74 -8.81 10.08 -1.15
C GLU A 74 -7.86 8.88 -0.96
N PRO A 75 -7.16 8.45 -2.03
CA PRO A 75 -6.20 7.36 -1.94
C PRO A 75 -5.06 7.72 -0.99
N LEU A 76 -4.62 6.74 -0.21
CA LEU A 76 -3.46 6.88 0.66
C LEU A 76 -2.22 6.48 -0.12
N ARG A 77 -1.24 7.39 -0.23
CA ARG A 77 0.11 7.05 -0.67
C ARG A 77 1.11 7.29 0.46
N LEU A 78 1.78 6.23 0.88
CA LEU A 78 2.91 6.30 1.80
C LEU A 78 4.21 6.08 1.03
N ARG A 79 5.24 6.89 1.34
CA ARG A 79 6.59 6.69 0.83
C ARG A 79 7.62 6.81 1.95
N GLY A 80 8.70 6.04 1.84
CA GLY A 80 9.82 6.07 2.77
C GLY A 80 10.13 4.71 3.39
N VAL A 81 11.01 4.72 4.39
CA VAL A 81 11.58 3.51 5.03
C VAL A 81 10.54 2.61 5.68
N ASP A 82 9.43 3.18 6.12
CA ASP A 82 8.35 2.42 6.76
C ASP A 82 7.33 1.88 5.75
N ALA A 83 7.42 2.24 4.46
CA ALA A 83 6.48 1.78 3.44
C ALA A 83 6.50 0.24 3.25
N PRO A 84 7.66 -0.45 3.25
CA PRO A 84 7.70 -1.91 3.18
C PRO A 84 7.00 -2.61 4.34
N ILE A 85 7.21 -2.17 5.59
CA ILE A 85 6.52 -2.78 6.74
C ILE A 85 5.02 -2.46 6.73
N ALA A 86 4.64 -1.23 6.34
CA ALA A 86 3.24 -0.87 6.14
C ALA A 86 2.57 -1.73 5.05
N ALA A 87 3.28 -2.00 3.95
CA ALA A 87 2.81 -2.84 2.86
C ALA A 87 2.54 -4.28 3.32
N VAL A 88 3.48 -4.88 4.04
CA VAL A 88 3.33 -6.23 4.61
C VAL A 88 2.10 -6.32 5.52
N ILE A 89 1.98 -5.42 6.50
CA ILE A 89 0.87 -5.48 7.46
C ILE A 89 -0.47 -5.17 6.77
N THR A 90 -0.48 -4.27 5.79
CA THR A 90 -1.70 -3.93 5.05
C THR A 90 -2.17 -5.09 4.17
N VAL A 91 -1.27 -5.78 3.45
CA VAL A 91 -1.63 -6.98 2.68
C VAL A 91 -2.13 -8.09 3.59
N LEU A 92 -1.45 -8.32 4.72
CA LEU A 92 -1.90 -9.31 5.71
C LEU A 92 -3.30 -8.97 6.24
N GLY A 93 -3.54 -7.72 6.62
CA GLY A 93 -4.80 -7.26 7.21
C GLY A 93 -5.98 -7.14 6.23
N THR A 94 -5.71 -7.11 4.91
CA THR A 94 -6.76 -6.96 3.87
C THR A 94 -7.00 -8.23 3.07
N GLN A 95 -5.94 -8.98 2.75
CA GLN A 95 -5.97 -10.12 1.83
C GLN A 95 -5.58 -11.44 2.51
N GLY A 96 -5.08 -11.39 3.74
CA GLY A 96 -4.71 -12.57 4.53
C GLY A 96 -3.30 -13.09 4.26
N LEU A 97 -2.96 -14.19 4.95
CA LEU A 97 -1.59 -14.74 4.99
C LEU A 97 -1.16 -15.35 3.65
N ASP A 98 -2.05 -16.04 2.95
CA ASP A 98 -1.71 -16.68 1.68
C ASP A 98 -1.38 -15.64 0.61
N ALA A 99 -2.20 -14.58 0.52
CA ALA A 99 -1.92 -13.45 -0.36
C ALA A 99 -0.59 -12.78 -0.01
N LEU A 100 -0.27 -12.61 1.28
CA LEU A 100 1.01 -12.06 1.72
C LEU A 100 2.19 -12.91 1.25
N ARG A 101 2.11 -14.24 1.42
CA ARG A 101 3.18 -15.18 1.08
C ARG A 101 3.48 -15.17 -0.42
N ASP A 102 2.44 -15.12 -1.24
CA ASP A 102 2.55 -15.25 -2.69
C ASP A 102 2.64 -13.89 -3.41
N HIS A 103 2.61 -12.77 -2.66
CA HIS A 103 2.55 -11.44 -3.26
C HIS A 103 3.85 -11.10 -4.03
N PRO A 104 3.82 -10.93 -5.36
CA PRO A 104 5.04 -10.76 -6.17
C PRO A 104 5.82 -9.50 -5.78
N SER A 105 5.14 -8.40 -5.47
CA SER A 105 5.80 -7.17 -5.01
C SER A 105 6.41 -7.28 -3.62
N LEU A 106 6.08 -8.30 -2.80
CA LEU A 106 6.64 -8.46 -1.46
C LEU A 106 7.77 -9.50 -1.41
N GLN A 107 7.89 -10.34 -2.44
CA GLN A 107 8.98 -11.32 -2.58
C GLN A 107 10.38 -10.74 -2.33
N PRO A 108 10.73 -9.50 -2.74
CA PRO A 108 12.05 -8.93 -2.46
C PRO A 108 12.37 -8.76 -0.96
N LEU A 109 11.36 -8.80 -0.09
CA LEU A 109 11.53 -8.75 1.37
C LEU A 109 11.74 -10.13 1.99
N GLY A 110 11.35 -11.20 1.29
CA GLY A 110 11.65 -12.57 1.70
C GLY A 110 13.15 -12.80 1.55
N ALA A 111 13.80 -13.27 2.61
CA ALA A 111 15.24 -13.53 2.58
C ALA A 111 15.61 -14.44 1.40
N THR A 112 16.51 -13.97 0.55
CA THR A 112 17.37 -14.85 -0.24
C THR A 112 18.29 -15.56 0.75
N GLY A 113 17.82 -16.68 1.29
CA GLY A 113 18.68 -17.58 2.05
C GLY A 113 19.56 -18.38 1.11
N SER A 114 20.75 -17.85 0.81
CA SER A 114 22.04 -18.56 0.65
C SER A 114 23.12 -17.56 0.27
#